data_AF-A0A954B4W4-F1
#
_entry.id   AF-A0A954B4W4-F1
#
_cell.length_a   1.000
_cell.length_b   1.000
_cell.length_c   1.000
_cell.angle_alpha   90.00
_cell.angle_beta   90.00
_cell.angle_gamma   90.00
#
_symmetry.space_group_name_H-M   'P 1'
#
loop_
_entity.id
_entity.type
_entity.pdbx_description
1 polymer ?
#
loop_
_entity_poly.entity_id
_entity_poly.type
_entity_poly.pdbx_seq_one_letter_code
_entity_poly.pdbx_strand_id
1 'polypeptide(L)'
;MSALIELKRGGGDQFFVWFMVVICAFMVAMFGFVGLTLIGEDLGFGVIFIAFALPFAGLTYYVYREAQARSFVRIAINWQTLELRLPPQRSYVPQEKIETSLPLSSITAIECRAESFRQLGTTALQFAYSLVLDDGRRIVLGADRRFLTPYYGNAAGVISNNIKKPVRDLGLVEGNPGFLLVAGQTVPGWDAASLPPAVIQKRFKDEAFTWRIVSIVTGAALAIGAIARAFGG
;
A
#
# COMPACT_ATOMS: atom_id res chain seq x y z
N MET A 1 32.86 14.30 -7.41
CA MET A 1 32.28 13.09 -6.79
C MET A 1 30.86 13.41 -6.32
N SER A 2 29.83 13.10 -7.12
CA SER A 2 28.43 13.09 -6.69
C SER A 2 28.23 11.83 -5.90
N ALA A 3 27.54 12.02 -4.79
CA ALA A 3 27.14 10.96 -3.90
C ALA A 3 26.13 10.04 -4.60
N LEU A 4 26.26 8.74 -4.36
CA LEU A 4 25.18 7.78 -4.55
C LEU A 4 23.96 8.27 -3.75
N ILE A 5 22.83 8.50 -4.43
CA ILE A 5 21.58 8.85 -3.76
C ILE A 5 20.77 7.57 -3.60
N GLU A 6 20.84 6.97 -2.42
CA GLU A 6 20.00 5.85 -2.06
C GLU A 6 18.73 6.35 -1.33
N LEU A 7 17.58 6.09 -1.92
CA LEU A 7 16.30 6.44 -1.32
C LEU A 7 15.98 5.42 -0.24
N LYS A 8 16.06 5.84 1.02
CA LYS A 8 15.75 4.99 2.17
C LYS A 8 14.32 5.22 2.63
N ARG A 9 13.63 4.13 2.94
CA ARG A 9 12.36 4.18 3.65
C ARG A 9 12.62 4.52 5.12
N GLY A 10 11.72 5.26 5.75
CA GLY A 10 11.84 5.57 7.18
C GLY A 10 11.77 4.29 8.02
N GLY A 11 12.69 4.12 8.97
CA GLY A 11 12.73 2.93 9.84
C GLY A 11 11.46 2.73 10.65
N GLY A 12 10.78 3.83 11.03
CA GLY A 12 9.48 3.78 11.72
C GLY A 12 8.36 3.16 10.87
N ASP A 13 8.34 3.41 9.55
CA ASP A 13 7.35 2.82 8.65
C ASP A 13 7.57 1.30 8.51
N GLN A 14 8.83 0.87 8.40
CA GLN A 14 9.18 -0.54 8.36
C GLN A 14 8.82 -1.26 9.67
N PHE A 15 9.18 -0.67 10.82
CA PHE A 15 8.83 -1.20 12.13
C PHE A 15 7.32 -1.34 12.30
N PHE A 16 6.56 -0.29 11.95
CA PHE A 16 5.11 -0.29 12.09
C PHE A 16 4.44 -1.41 11.28
N VAL A 17 4.84 -1.63 10.03
CA VAL A 17 4.24 -2.68 9.20
C VAL A 17 4.60 -4.07 9.72
N TRP A 18 5.84 -4.31 10.16
CA TRP A 18 6.22 -5.58 10.79
C TRP A 18 5.48 -5.82 12.11
N PHE A 19 5.29 -4.78 12.91
CA PHE A 19 4.50 -4.85 14.13
C PHE A 19 3.04 -5.25 13.84
N MET A 20 2.44 -4.72 12.75
CA MET A 20 1.11 -5.12 12.30
C MET A 20 1.04 -6.59 11.87
N VAL A 21 2.10 -7.14 11.24
CA VAL A 21 2.18 -8.58 10.94
C VAL A 21 2.09 -9.40 12.23
N VAL A 22 2.84 -9.01 13.26
CA VAL A 22 2.85 -9.72 14.55
C VAL A 22 1.48 -9.68 15.23
N ILE A 23 0.82 -8.51 15.26
CA ILE A 23 -0.54 -8.39 15.81
C ILE A 23 -1.52 -9.29 15.07
N CYS A 24 -1.51 -9.26 13.73
CA CYS A 24 -2.43 -10.07 12.94
C CYS A 24 -2.18 -11.57 13.16
N ALA A 25 -0.91 -12.00 13.16
CA ALA A 25 -0.53 -13.37 13.44
C ALA A 25 -0.95 -13.83 14.85
N PHE A 26 -0.82 -12.95 15.84
CA PHE A 26 -1.29 -13.21 17.20
C PHE A 26 -2.81 -13.38 17.26
N MET A 27 -3.59 -12.55 16.56
CA MET A 27 -5.05 -12.70 16.48
C MET A 27 -5.46 -14.03 15.84
N VAL A 28 -4.75 -14.47 14.79
CA VAL A 28 -4.97 -15.80 14.18
C VAL A 28 -4.73 -16.90 15.20
N ALA A 29 -3.60 -16.85 15.91
CA ALA A 29 -3.24 -17.85 16.91
C ALA A 29 -4.25 -17.88 18.07
N MET A 30 -4.67 -16.71 18.56
CA MET A 30 -5.64 -16.59 19.65
C MET A 30 -7.00 -17.18 19.27
N PHE A 31 -7.59 -16.76 18.15
CA PHE A 31 -8.89 -17.28 17.71
C PHE A 31 -8.83 -18.75 17.31
N GLY A 32 -7.74 -19.18 16.67
CA GLY A 32 -7.52 -20.58 16.32
C GLY A 32 -7.38 -21.47 17.55
N PHE A 33 -6.60 -21.04 18.55
CA PHE A 33 -6.42 -21.78 19.80
C PHE A 33 -7.73 -21.90 20.57
N VAL A 34 -8.41 -20.78 20.84
CA VAL A 34 -9.71 -20.76 21.55
C VAL A 34 -10.76 -21.62 20.81
N GLY A 35 -10.79 -21.52 19.48
CA GLY A 35 -11.71 -22.33 18.67
C GLY A 35 -11.42 -23.83 18.77
N LEU A 36 -10.15 -24.24 18.68
CA LEU A 36 -9.75 -25.65 18.80
C LEU A 36 -10.04 -26.21 20.20
N THR A 37 -9.82 -25.43 21.26
CA THR A 37 -10.15 -25.87 22.63
C THR A 37 -11.65 -26.04 22.82
N LEU A 38 -12.46 -25.15 22.23
CA LEU A 38 -13.92 -25.19 22.36
C LEU A 38 -14.57 -26.29 21.53
N ILE A 39 -13.95 -26.82 20.47
CA ILE A 39 -14.55 -27.93 19.69
C ILE A 39 -14.90 -29.15 20.57
N GLY A 40 -14.11 -29.41 21.62
CA GLY A 40 -14.37 -30.52 22.55
C GLY A 40 -15.54 -30.27 23.50
N GLU A 41 -15.93 -29.02 23.72
CA GLU A 41 -16.97 -28.61 24.67
C GLU A 41 -18.26 -28.19 23.95
N ASP A 42 -18.14 -27.32 22.95
CA ASP A 42 -19.20 -26.82 22.08
C ASP A 42 -18.68 -26.65 20.65
N LEU A 43 -19.06 -27.60 19.79
CA LEU A 43 -18.69 -27.60 18.37
C LEU A 43 -19.10 -26.30 17.65
N GLY A 44 -20.26 -25.73 18.00
CA GLY A 44 -20.78 -24.52 17.36
C GLY A 44 -19.88 -23.32 17.63
N PHE A 45 -19.60 -23.03 18.90
CA PHE A 45 -18.70 -21.93 19.26
C PHE A 45 -17.28 -22.17 18.77
N GLY A 46 -16.76 -23.40 18.88
CA GLY A 46 -15.44 -23.76 18.38
C GLY A 46 -15.26 -23.46 16.89
N VAL A 47 -16.22 -23.87 16.06
CA VAL A 47 -16.21 -23.60 14.61
C VAL A 47 -16.29 -22.11 14.31
N ILE A 48 -17.12 -21.34 15.04
CA ILE A 48 -17.24 -19.89 14.85
C ILE A 48 -15.90 -19.18 15.10
N PHE A 49 -15.20 -19.51 16.18
CA PHE A 49 -13.91 -18.90 16.49
C PHE A 49 -12.83 -19.26 15.47
N ILE A 50 -12.80 -20.50 14.97
CA ILE A 50 -11.90 -20.87 13.87
C ILE A 50 -12.24 -20.10 12.60
N ALA A 51 -13.53 -19.93 12.29
CA ALA A 51 -13.96 -19.14 11.13
C ALA A 51 -13.49 -17.69 11.23
N PHE A 52 -13.45 -17.09 12.43
CA PHE A 52 -12.86 -15.77 12.65
C PHE A 52 -11.34 -15.73 12.46
N ALA A 53 -10.61 -16.82 12.69
CA ALA A 53 -9.16 -16.85 12.47
C ALA A 53 -8.78 -16.74 10.97
N LEU A 54 -9.61 -17.27 10.07
CA LEU A 54 -9.36 -17.27 8.61
C LEU A 54 -9.16 -15.87 7.99
N PRO A 55 -10.06 -14.87 8.19
CA PRO A 55 -9.83 -13.54 7.65
C PRO A 55 -8.58 -12.87 8.22
N PHE A 56 -8.25 -13.09 9.50
CA PHE A 56 -7.00 -12.60 10.08
C PHE A 56 -5.77 -13.29 9.48
N ALA A 57 -5.87 -14.57 9.08
CA ALA A 57 -4.78 -15.26 8.40
C ALA A 57 -4.55 -14.67 7.00
N GLY A 58 -5.62 -14.42 6.26
CA GLY A 58 -5.56 -13.72 4.97
C GLY A 58 -4.95 -12.32 5.11
N LEU A 59 -5.37 -11.56 6.12
CA LEU A 59 -4.83 -10.23 6.42
C LEU A 59 -3.34 -10.30 6.83
N THR A 60 -2.96 -11.26 7.68
CA THR A 60 -1.56 -11.48 8.10
C THR A 60 -0.69 -11.72 6.88
N TYR A 61 -1.11 -12.61 5.97
CA TYR A 61 -0.38 -12.89 4.75
C TYR A 61 -0.26 -11.65 3.85
N TYR A 62 -1.34 -10.88 3.70
CA TYR A 62 -1.33 -9.62 2.94
C TYR A 62 -0.32 -8.62 3.52
N VAL A 63 -0.41 -8.33 4.82
CA VAL A 63 0.47 -7.37 5.52
C VAL A 63 1.91 -7.87 5.51
N TYR A 64 2.14 -9.18 5.62
CA TYR A 64 3.47 -9.77 5.50
C TYR A 64 4.11 -9.53 4.13
N ARG A 65 3.35 -9.74 3.04
CA ARG A 65 3.85 -9.48 1.68
C ARG A 65 4.17 -8.00 1.48
N GLU A 66 3.34 -7.12 2.05
CA GLU A 66 3.60 -5.69 2.06
C GLU A 66 4.86 -5.35 2.86
N ALA A 67 5.04 -5.93 4.07
CA ALA A 67 6.23 -5.76 4.90
C ALA A 67 7.51 -6.18 4.18
N GLN A 68 7.49 -7.35 3.53
CA GLN A 68 8.59 -7.81 2.68
C GLN A 68 8.88 -6.81 1.58
N ALA A 69 7.86 -6.41 0.80
CA ALA A 69 8.07 -5.52 -0.32
C ALA A 69 8.67 -4.17 0.12
N ARG A 70 8.22 -3.64 1.25
CA ARG A 70 8.76 -2.40 1.82
C ARG A 70 10.17 -2.54 2.38
N SER A 71 10.58 -3.74 2.77
CA SER A 71 11.92 -4.04 3.31
C SER A 71 12.96 -4.27 2.21
N PHE A 72 12.53 -4.80 1.04
CA PHE A 72 13.44 -5.16 -0.05
C PHE A 72 13.43 -4.17 -1.22
N VAL A 73 12.53 -3.19 -1.24
CA VAL A 73 12.54 -2.15 -2.26
C VAL A 73 13.81 -1.30 -2.16
N ARG A 74 14.51 -1.13 -3.29
CA ARG A 74 15.67 -0.25 -3.40
C ARG A 74 15.58 0.55 -4.68
N ILE A 75 15.71 1.86 -4.55
CA ILE A 75 15.82 2.79 -5.68
C ILE A 75 17.04 3.64 -5.38
N ALA A 76 18.10 3.45 -6.16
CA ALA A 76 19.34 4.18 -5.99
C ALA A 76 19.72 4.87 -7.29
N ILE A 77 20.08 6.15 -7.20
CA ILE A 77 20.58 6.94 -8.33
C ILE A 77 22.09 7.04 -8.18
N ASN A 78 22.78 6.50 -9.16
CA ASN A 78 24.20 6.73 -9.38
C ASN A 78 24.37 7.83 -10.44
N TRP A 79 25.59 8.15 -10.82
CA TRP A 79 25.93 9.24 -11.74
C TRP A 79 25.16 9.27 -13.06
N GLN A 80 24.98 8.11 -13.67
CA GLN A 80 24.33 7.96 -14.97
C GLN A 80 23.30 6.83 -14.98
N THR A 81 23.15 6.11 -13.87
CA THR A 81 22.31 4.91 -13.80
C THR A 81 21.33 5.00 -12.65
N LEU A 82 20.16 4.44 -12.87
CA LEU A 82 19.14 4.16 -11.88
C LEU A 82 19.17 2.66 -11.59
N GLU A 83 19.55 2.31 -10.37
CA GLU A 83 19.51 0.95 -9.86
C GLU A 83 18.16 0.69 -9.20
N LEU A 84 17.45 -0.31 -9.70
CA LEU A 84 16.12 -0.68 -9.26
C LEU A 84 16.12 -2.11 -8.72
N ARG A 85 15.63 -2.27 -7.50
CA ARG A 85 15.19 -3.55 -6.94
C ARG A 85 13.76 -3.39 -6.47
N LEU A 86 12.82 -3.81 -7.31
CA LEU A 86 11.40 -3.62 -7.12
C LEU A 86 10.71 -4.97 -6.90
N PRO A 87 10.28 -5.28 -5.67
CA PRO A 87 9.50 -6.48 -5.38
C PRO A 87 8.08 -6.37 -5.95
N PRO A 88 7.36 -7.50 -6.15
CA PRO A 88 6.07 -7.50 -6.84
C PRO A 88 4.93 -6.80 -6.07
N GLN A 89 4.92 -6.86 -4.73
CA GLN A 89 3.82 -6.34 -3.91
C GLN A 89 4.02 -4.87 -3.50
N ARG A 90 4.07 -3.96 -4.48
CA ARG A 90 4.38 -2.54 -4.27
C ARG A 90 3.21 -1.57 -4.48
N SER A 91 2.02 -2.10 -4.73
CA SER A 91 0.74 -1.40 -4.78
C SER A 91 -0.39 -2.39 -4.46
N TYR A 92 -1.66 -1.95 -4.49
CA TYR A 92 -2.80 -2.86 -4.37
C TYR A 92 -2.83 -3.94 -5.47
N VAL A 93 -2.37 -3.62 -6.68
CA VAL A 93 -2.30 -4.57 -7.80
C VAL A 93 -0.87 -5.13 -7.88
N PRO A 94 -0.67 -6.46 -7.77
CA PRO A 94 0.66 -7.05 -7.92
C PRO A 94 1.33 -6.61 -9.22
N GLN A 95 2.60 -6.25 -9.13
CA GLN A 95 3.43 -5.80 -10.24
C GLN A 95 4.51 -6.83 -10.55
N GLU A 96 5.11 -6.74 -11.73
CA GLU A 96 6.26 -7.57 -12.10
C GLU A 96 7.47 -7.27 -11.19
N LYS A 97 8.21 -8.30 -10.76
CA LYS A 97 9.47 -8.14 -10.05
C LYS A 97 10.53 -7.60 -11.02
N ILE A 98 11.20 -6.51 -10.66
CA ILE A 98 12.23 -5.89 -11.51
C ILE A 98 13.51 -5.71 -10.70
N GLU A 99 14.61 -6.28 -11.20
CA GLU A 99 15.97 -6.08 -10.67
C GLU A 99 16.86 -5.68 -11.84
N THR A 100 17.13 -4.38 -11.99
CA THR A 100 17.85 -3.87 -13.16
C THR A 100 18.62 -2.59 -12.84
N SER A 101 19.60 -2.28 -13.68
CA SER A 101 20.28 -0.99 -13.73
C SER A 101 20.04 -0.39 -15.10
N LEU A 102 19.43 0.79 -15.15
CA LEU A 102 19.08 1.47 -16.40
C LEU A 102 19.77 2.83 -16.51
N PRO A 103 20.25 3.24 -17.69
CA PRO A 103 20.76 4.59 -17.90
C PRO A 103 19.67 5.63 -17.62
N LEU A 104 19.99 6.69 -16.90
CA LEU A 104 19.06 7.81 -16.67
C LEU A 104 18.60 8.44 -18.00
N SER A 105 19.45 8.40 -19.03
CA SER A 105 19.14 8.88 -20.37
C SER A 105 18.07 8.07 -21.09
N SER A 106 17.86 6.80 -20.73
CA SER A 106 16.82 5.96 -21.34
C SER A 106 15.43 6.29 -20.81
N ILE A 107 15.31 7.10 -19.74
CA ILE A 107 14.02 7.49 -19.17
C ILE A 107 13.45 8.64 -20.01
N THR A 108 12.37 8.37 -20.75
CA THR A 108 11.70 9.35 -21.61
C THR A 108 10.69 10.20 -20.84
N ALA A 109 9.95 9.61 -19.90
CA ALA A 109 8.99 10.30 -19.06
C ALA A 109 8.85 9.66 -17.67
N ILE A 110 8.31 10.42 -16.72
CA ILE A 110 7.90 9.94 -15.41
C ILE A 110 6.41 10.25 -15.28
N GLU A 111 5.59 9.26 -14.98
CA GLU A 111 4.15 9.40 -14.95
C GLU A 111 3.59 9.03 -13.58
N CYS A 112 2.60 9.80 -13.12
CA CYS A 112 1.84 9.59 -11.90
C CYS A 112 0.37 9.38 -12.26
N ARG A 113 -0.30 8.47 -11.56
CA ARG A 113 -1.73 8.22 -11.72
C ARG A 113 -2.36 7.90 -10.37
N ALA A 114 -3.48 8.56 -10.05
CA ALA A 114 -4.31 8.18 -8.92
C ALA A 114 -5.18 6.97 -9.28
N GLU A 115 -5.30 6.01 -8.37
CA GLU A 115 -6.09 4.81 -8.53
C GLU A 115 -7.07 4.71 -7.37
N SER A 116 -8.36 4.70 -7.70
CA SER A 116 -9.45 4.65 -6.73
C SER A 116 -10.04 3.25 -6.67
N PHE A 117 -10.13 2.69 -5.46
CA PHE A 117 -10.78 1.41 -5.21
C PHE A 117 -11.95 1.59 -4.24
N ARG A 118 -13.12 1.09 -4.61
CA ARG A 118 -14.37 1.32 -3.85
C ARG A 118 -15.06 0.03 -3.50
N GLN A 119 -15.29 -0.20 -2.21
CA GLN A 119 -15.96 -1.40 -1.73
C GLN A 119 -16.69 -1.12 -0.42
N LEU A 120 -17.93 -1.62 -0.29
CA LEU A 120 -18.74 -1.54 0.94
C LEU A 120 -18.83 -0.12 1.53
N GLY A 121 -19.03 0.89 0.66
CA GLY A 121 -19.14 2.29 1.06
C GLY A 121 -17.81 2.99 1.41
N THR A 122 -16.69 2.26 1.40
CA THR A 122 -15.35 2.83 1.60
C THR A 122 -14.68 3.14 0.27
N THR A 123 -13.81 4.16 0.27
CA THR A 123 -12.96 4.50 -0.87
C THR A 123 -11.52 4.57 -0.41
N ALA A 124 -10.63 3.86 -1.09
CA ALA A 124 -9.18 3.93 -0.89
C ALA A 124 -8.53 4.51 -2.15
N LEU A 125 -7.63 5.48 -1.99
CA LEU A 125 -6.80 5.98 -3.08
C LEU A 125 -5.35 5.54 -2.90
N GLN A 126 -4.68 5.28 -4.02
CA GLN A 126 -3.23 5.24 -4.10
C GLN A 126 -2.73 6.05 -5.29
N PHE A 127 -1.49 6.52 -5.24
CA PHE A 127 -0.82 7.23 -6.31
C PHE A 127 0.27 6.33 -6.87
N ALA A 128 0.04 5.77 -8.05
CA ALA A 128 0.99 4.92 -8.74
C ALA A 128 1.97 5.77 -9.56
N TYR A 129 3.25 5.40 -9.53
CA TYR A 129 4.31 6.07 -10.28
C TYR A 129 4.96 5.09 -11.26
N SER A 130 5.27 5.56 -12.46
CA SER A 130 5.98 4.76 -13.47
C SER A 130 7.02 5.57 -14.23
N LEU A 131 8.04 4.86 -14.71
CA LEU A 131 9.03 5.35 -15.66
C LEU A 131 8.65 4.85 -17.04
N VAL A 132 8.69 5.72 -18.03
CA VAL A 132 8.59 5.36 -19.45
C VAL A 132 10.00 5.37 -20.03
N LEU A 133 10.36 4.30 -20.72
CA LEU A 133 11.66 4.15 -21.36
C LEU A 133 11.61 4.61 -22.84
N ASP A 134 12.77 4.72 -23.47
CA ASP A 134 12.94 5.07 -24.88
C ASP A 134 12.40 4.01 -25.84
N ASP A 135 12.49 2.75 -25.45
CA ASP A 135 11.87 1.61 -26.13
C ASP A 135 10.34 1.50 -25.93
N GLY A 136 9.73 2.46 -25.23
CA GLY A 136 8.31 2.51 -24.95
C GLY A 136 7.85 1.60 -23.80
N ARG A 137 8.74 0.80 -23.20
CA ARG A 137 8.39 0.01 -22.02
C ARG A 137 8.14 0.90 -20.81
N ARG A 138 7.37 0.36 -19.87
CA ARG A 138 6.98 1.05 -18.65
C ARG A 138 7.41 0.25 -17.43
N ILE A 139 8.17 0.89 -16.54
CA ILE A 139 8.55 0.33 -15.25
C ILE A 139 7.71 1.01 -14.17
N VAL A 140 6.76 0.27 -13.60
CA VAL A 140 5.98 0.76 -12.45
C VAL A 140 6.85 0.74 -11.21
N LEU A 141 7.14 1.90 -10.63
CA LEU A 141 7.94 2.05 -9.42
C LEU A 141 7.22 1.52 -8.18
N GLY A 142 5.90 1.71 -8.11
CA GLY A 142 5.06 1.38 -6.96
C GLY A 142 3.95 2.39 -6.79
N ALA A 143 3.18 2.27 -5.70
CA ALA A 143 2.15 3.24 -5.36
C ALA A 143 2.20 3.67 -3.89
N ASP A 144 1.94 4.95 -3.65
CA ASP A 144 1.83 5.52 -2.31
C ASP A 144 0.37 5.64 -1.89
N ARG A 145 0.07 5.32 -0.63
CA ARG A 145 -1.24 5.57 -0.03
C ARG A 145 -1.24 6.97 0.59
N ARG A 146 -2.35 7.70 0.46
CA ARG A 146 -2.39 9.13 0.83
C ARG A 146 -2.17 9.41 2.32
N PHE A 147 -2.44 8.45 3.18
CA PHE A 147 -2.25 8.54 4.63
C PHE A 147 -0.83 8.17 5.11
N LEU A 148 0.04 7.70 4.21
CA LEU A 148 1.41 7.33 4.50
C LEU A 148 2.39 8.34 3.90
N THR A 149 3.60 8.37 4.44
CA THR A 149 4.69 9.16 3.85
C THR A 149 4.95 8.68 2.41
N PRO A 150 4.93 9.57 1.41
CA PRO A 150 5.05 9.18 0.01
C PRO A 150 6.48 8.75 -0.31
N TYR A 151 6.72 7.45 -0.48
CA TYR A 151 8.06 6.94 -0.79
C TYR A 151 8.32 6.99 -2.29
N TYR A 152 7.37 6.50 -3.11
CA TYR A 152 7.52 6.46 -4.56
C TYR A 152 7.37 7.83 -5.21
N GLY A 153 6.53 8.71 -4.64
CA GLY A 153 6.42 10.10 -5.06
C GLY A 153 7.72 10.87 -4.80
N ASN A 154 8.35 10.67 -3.65
CA ASN A 154 9.67 11.23 -3.37
C ASN A 154 10.72 10.67 -4.33
N ALA A 155 10.68 9.38 -4.61
CA ALA A 155 11.57 8.75 -5.59
C ALA A 155 11.40 9.36 -6.99
N ALA A 156 10.16 9.45 -7.47
CA ALA A 156 9.81 10.06 -8.75
C ALA A 156 10.28 11.52 -8.83
N GLY A 157 10.10 12.30 -7.75
CA GLY A 157 10.59 13.68 -7.68
C GLY A 157 12.11 13.79 -7.74
N VAL A 158 12.84 12.91 -7.04
CA VAL A 158 14.31 12.89 -7.08
C VAL A 158 14.81 12.47 -8.47
N ILE A 159 14.19 11.47 -9.12
CA ILE A 159 14.54 11.07 -10.48
C ILE A 159 14.23 12.21 -11.46
N SER A 160 13.05 12.83 -11.35
CA SER A 160 12.60 13.98 -12.14
C SER A 160 13.62 15.12 -12.10
N ASN A 161 14.11 15.45 -10.91
CA ASN A 161 15.11 16.50 -10.71
C ASN A 161 16.48 16.16 -11.32
N ASN A 162 16.84 14.88 -11.40
CA ASN A 162 18.09 14.42 -12.00
C ASN A 162 18.03 14.45 -13.53
N ILE A 163 16.93 13.97 -14.12
CA ILE A 163 16.77 13.92 -15.59
C ILE A 163 16.19 15.20 -16.20
N LYS A 164 15.82 16.18 -15.37
CA LYS A 164 15.20 17.46 -15.76
C LYS A 164 13.89 17.31 -16.55
N LYS A 165 13.08 16.31 -16.18
CA LYS A 165 11.75 16.08 -16.77
C LYS A 165 10.70 16.07 -15.67
N PRO A 166 9.59 16.81 -15.81
CA PRO A 166 8.54 16.84 -14.79
C PRO A 166 7.82 15.49 -14.68
N VAL A 167 7.24 15.23 -13.52
CA VAL A 167 6.31 14.12 -13.34
C VAL A 167 4.97 14.49 -13.98
N ARG A 168 4.54 13.74 -14.99
CA ARG A 168 3.28 13.93 -15.70
C ARG A 168 2.14 13.28 -14.91
N ASP A 169 1.14 14.07 -14.54
CA ASP A 169 -0.09 13.55 -13.94
C ASP A 169 -1.05 13.06 -15.04
N LEU A 170 -1.44 11.79 -14.96
CA LEU A 170 -2.41 11.16 -15.85
C LEU A 170 -3.84 11.23 -15.31
N GLY A 171 -4.04 11.84 -14.14
CA GLY A 171 -5.31 11.96 -13.47
C GLY A 171 -5.66 10.70 -12.67
N LEU A 172 -6.96 10.38 -12.62
CA LEU A 172 -7.48 9.32 -11.74
C LEU A 172 -8.22 8.27 -12.55
N VAL A 173 -8.00 6.99 -12.23
CA VAL A 173 -8.75 5.85 -12.76
C VAL A 173 -9.48 5.08 -11.65
N GLU A 174 -10.57 4.40 -12.00
CA GLU A 174 -11.29 3.51 -11.09
C GLU A 174 -10.78 2.07 -11.27
N GLY A 175 -10.21 1.51 -10.22
CA GLY A 175 -9.77 0.13 -10.16
C GLY A 175 -10.84 -0.79 -9.59
N ASN A 176 -10.76 -2.07 -9.93
CA ASN A 176 -11.55 -3.10 -9.28
C ASN A 176 -10.91 -3.42 -7.91
N PRO A 177 -11.64 -3.24 -6.79
CA PRO A 177 -11.11 -3.54 -5.45
C PRO A 177 -10.88 -5.04 -5.20
N GLY A 178 -11.46 -5.92 -6.02
CA GLY A 178 -11.47 -7.35 -5.76
C GLY A 178 -12.19 -7.71 -4.45
N PHE A 179 -11.78 -8.81 -3.83
CA PHE A 179 -12.28 -9.23 -2.52
C PHE A 179 -11.57 -8.48 -1.39
N LEU A 180 -12.29 -7.55 -0.76
CA LEU A 180 -11.86 -6.77 0.42
C LEU A 180 -10.50 -6.07 0.27
N LEU A 181 -10.09 -5.69 -0.95
CA LEU A 181 -8.74 -5.17 -1.23
C LEU A 181 -7.57 -6.12 -0.90
N VAL A 182 -7.87 -7.41 -0.67
CA VAL A 182 -6.89 -8.46 -0.37
C VAL A 182 -6.55 -9.32 -1.59
N ALA A 183 -7.54 -9.64 -2.45
CA ALA A 183 -7.32 -10.47 -3.63
C ALA A 183 -8.12 -10.02 -4.86
N GLY A 184 -7.55 -10.20 -6.06
CA GLY A 184 -8.24 -9.94 -7.34
C GLY A 184 -8.33 -8.47 -7.75
N GLN A 185 -7.48 -7.61 -7.19
CA GLN A 185 -7.42 -6.20 -7.58
C GLN A 185 -6.94 -6.07 -9.02
N THR A 186 -7.59 -5.21 -9.79
CA THR A 186 -7.15 -4.85 -11.14
C THR A 186 -7.30 -3.35 -11.34
N VAL A 187 -6.49 -2.79 -12.24
CA VAL A 187 -6.60 -1.39 -12.67
C VAL A 187 -6.53 -1.35 -14.20
N PRO A 188 -7.19 -0.37 -14.83
CA PRO A 188 -7.04 -0.14 -16.26
C PRO A 188 -5.58 0.09 -16.67
N GLY A 189 -5.29 -0.16 -17.95
CA GLY A 189 -4.02 0.18 -18.58
C GLY A 189 -3.64 1.65 -18.37
N TRP A 190 -2.36 1.97 -18.46
CA TRP A 190 -1.84 3.32 -18.21
C TRP A 190 -2.27 4.35 -19.26
N ASP A 191 -2.77 3.90 -20.40
CA ASP A 191 -3.38 4.66 -21.49
C ASP A 191 -4.86 5.00 -21.24
N ALA A 192 -5.47 4.43 -20.19
CA ALA A 192 -6.86 4.71 -19.85
C ALA A 192 -7.07 6.21 -19.53
N ALA A 193 -8.15 6.77 -20.05
CA ALA A 193 -8.53 8.15 -19.79
C ALA A 193 -8.81 8.39 -18.31
N SER A 194 -8.40 9.57 -17.82
CA SER A 194 -8.78 10.03 -16.49
C SER A 194 -10.30 10.16 -16.35
N LEU A 195 -10.80 9.88 -15.15
CA LEU A 195 -12.18 10.19 -14.79
C LEU A 195 -12.49 11.69 -14.90
N PRO A 196 -13.77 12.07 -15.09
CA PRO A 196 -14.18 13.47 -15.11
C PRO A 196 -13.85 14.20 -13.80
N PRO A 197 -13.47 15.49 -13.84
CA PRO A 197 -13.02 16.24 -12.65
C PRO A 197 -13.98 16.20 -11.45
N ALA A 198 -15.29 16.23 -11.71
CA ALA A 198 -16.30 16.14 -10.65
C ALA A 198 -16.26 14.79 -9.91
N VAL A 199 -16.02 13.70 -10.65
CA VAL A 199 -15.87 12.35 -10.07
C VAL A 199 -14.57 12.28 -9.26
N ILE A 200 -13.47 12.82 -9.79
CA ILE A 200 -12.19 12.89 -9.07
C ILE A 200 -12.39 13.56 -7.72
N GLN A 201 -12.91 14.78 -7.69
CA GLN A 201 -13.12 15.52 -6.44
C GLN A 201 -14.00 14.74 -5.46
N LYS A 202 -15.04 14.06 -5.95
CA LYS A 202 -15.88 13.19 -5.12
C LYS A 202 -15.08 12.06 -4.50
N ARG A 203 -14.23 11.34 -5.26
CA ARG A 203 -13.40 10.23 -4.72
C ARG A 203 -12.46 10.70 -3.62
N PHE A 204 -11.83 11.86 -3.81
CA PHE A 204 -10.97 12.44 -2.79
C PHE A 204 -11.72 12.81 -1.50
N LYS A 205 -12.97 13.27 -1.62
CA LYS A 205 -13.86 13.54 -0.47
C LYS A 205 -14.32 12.24 0.20
N ASP A 206 -14.71 11.24 -0.57
CA ASP A 206 -15.16 9.93 -0.08
C ASP A 206 -14.04 9.23 0.73
N GLU A 207 -12.80 9.28 0.22
CA GLU A 207 -11.63 8.76 0.94
C GLU A 207 -11.38 9.54 2.23
N ALA A 208 -11.38 10.88 2.17
CA ALA A 208 -11.17 11.70 3.37
C ALA A 208 -12.23 11.45 4.45
N PHE A 209 -13.48 11.22 4.03
CA PHE A 209 -14.56 10.86 4.93
C PHE A 209 -14.34 9.48 5.57
N THR A 210 -13.89 8.50 4.78
CA THR A 210 -13.53 7.16 5.28
C THR A 210 -12.48 7.26 6.40
N TRP A 211 -11.40 8.02 6.17
CA TRP A 211 -10.36 8.22 7.18
C TRP A 211 -10.83 9.00 8.40
N ARG A 212 -11.74 9.96 8.22
CA ARG A 212 -12.34 10.68 9.35
C ARG A 212 -13.12 9.74 10.26
N ILE A 213 -13.90 8.82 9.71
CA ILE A 213 -14.62 7.81 10.50
C ILE A 213 -13.62 6.93 11.26
N VAL A 214 -12.60 6.39 10.57
CA VAL A 214 -11.57 5.56 11.20
C VAL A 214 -10.92 6.29 12.38
N SER A 215 -10.49 7.54 12.18
CA SER A 215 -9.87 8.34 13.24
C SER A 215 -10.79 8.61 14.43
N ILE A 216 -12.09 8.84 14.20
CA ILE A 216 -13.08 9.02 15.28
C ILE A 216 -13.24 7.73 16.08
N VAL A 217 -13.41 6.59 15.40
CA VAL A 217 -13.59 5.29 16.05
C VAL A 217 -12.35 4.90 16.85
N THR A 218 -11.16 5.05 16.27
CA THR A 218 -9.90 4.80 16.99
C THR A 218 -9.73 5.75 18.17
N GLY A 219 -10.02 7.04 18.01
CA GLY A 219 -9.96 8.01 19.10
C GLY A 219 -10.91 7.68 20.25
N ALA A 220 -12.15 7.29 19.94
CA ALA A 220 -13.13 6.88 20.93
C ALA A 220 -12.69 5.61 21.68
N ALA A 221 -12.16 4.61 20.98
CA ALA A 221 -11.65 3.38 21.58
C ALA A 221 -10.49 3.65 22.54
N LEU A 222 -9.54 4.52 22.15
CA LEU A 222 -8.43 4.93 23.01
C LEU A 222 -8.91 5.70 24.24
N ALA A 223 -9.89 6.60 24.09
CA ALA A 223 -10.48 7.35 25.19
C ALA A 223 -11.18 6.42 26.20
N ILE A 224 -11.99 5.46 25.72
CA ILE A 224 -12.64 4.46 26.57
C ILE A 224 -11.60 3.63 27.31
N GLY A 225 -10.54 3.17 26.62
CA GLY A 225 -9.46 2.41 27.26
C GLY A 225 -8.70 3.22 28.32
N ALA A 226 -8.49 4.52 28.10
CA ALA A 226 -7.87 5.41 29.08
C ALA A 226 -8.78 5.62 30.30
N ILE A 227 -10.08 5.84 30.09
CA ILE A 227 -11.09 5.95 31.16
C ILE A 227 -11.17 4.64 31.95
N ALA A 228 -11.26 3.50 31.29
CA ALA A 228 -11.30 2.20 31.97
C ALA A 228 -10.05 1.94 32.82
N ARG A 229 -8.87 2.40 32.40
CA ARG A 229 -7.65 2.33 33.23
C ARG A 229 -7.64 3.32 34.38
N ALA A 230 -8.27 4.49 34.22
CA ALA A 230 -8.35 5.51 35.27
C ALA A 230 -9.39 5.17 36.36
N PHE A 231 -10.44 4.41 36.03
CA PHE A 231 -11.54 4.08 36.94
C PHE A 231 -11.65 2.59 37.31
N GLY A 232 -10.88 1.71 36.66
CA GLY A 232 -10.89 0.26 36.88
C GLY A 232 -9.66 -0.28 37.63
N GLY A 233 -8.99 0.57 38.40
CA GLY A 233 -7.93 0.19 39.35
C GLY A 233 -8.49 -0.03 40.75
#